data_AF-A0A349URW1-F1
#
_entry.id   AF-A0A349URW1-F1
#
_cell.length_a   1.000
_cell.length_b   1.000
_cell.length_c   1.000
_cell.angle_alpha   90.00
_cell.angle_beta   90.00
_cell.angle_gamma   90.00
#
_symmetry.space_group_name_H-M   'P 1'
#
loop_
_entity.id
_entity.type
_entity.pdbx_description
1 polymer ?
#
loop_
_entity_poly.entity_id
_entity_poly.type
_entity_poly.pdbx_seq_one_letter_code
_entity_poly.pdbx_strand_id
1 'polypeptide(L)'
;MKVIYKITYPNGKIYVGKDLTGTLTYFGSVNSALVEADFTLEQQRDFTIRKQILWQSADASDTEVNEKEVEFIRKLRANEPSVGYNRWPASGEW
;
A
#
# COMPACT_ATOMS: atom_id res chain seq x y z
N MET A 1 -11.16 -13.33 5.73
CA MET A 1 -11.63 -12.10 5.04
C MET A 1 -10.46 -11.57 4.24
N LYS A 2 -10.58 -11.52 2.92
CA LYS A 2 -9.54 -10.95 2.05
C LYS A 2 -9.78 -9.45 1.93
N VAL A 3 -8.72 -8.66 1.96
CA VAL A 3 -8.84 -7.19 1.93
C VAL A 3 -7.80 -6.55 1.01
N ILE A 4 -8.17 -5.42 0.42
CA ILE A 4 -7.22 -4.42 -0.08
C ILE A 4 -7.15 -3.31 0.96
N TYR A 5 -5.94 -2.92 1.35
CA TYR A 5 -5.70 -1.84 2.29
C TYR A 5 -4.78 -0.78 1.71
N LYS A 6 -4.82 0.39 2.34
CA LYS A 6 -3.92 1.51 2.13
C LYS A 6 -3.18 1.81 3.42
N ILE A 7 -1.87 1.93 3.34
CA ILE A 7 -1.06 2.55 4.38
C ILE A 7 -0.80 4.01 3.98
N THR A 8 -0.96 4.93 4.91
CA THR A 8 -0.57 6.34 4.74
C THR A 8 0.56 6.67 5.71
N TYR A 9 1.61 7.28 5.17
CA TYR A 9 2.83 7.65 5.88
C TYR A 9 2.81 9.13 6.28
N PRO A 10 3.69 9.59 7.19
CA PRO A 10 3.66 10.98 7.68
C PRO A 10 3.85 12.05 6.60
N ASN A 11 4.55 11.75 5.51
CA ASN A 11 4.73 12.64 4.36
C ASN A 11 3.52 12.68 3.41
N GLY A 12 2.43 11.97 3.74
CA GLY A 12 1.23 11.88 2.91
C GLY A 12 1.31 10.83 1.79
N LYS A 13 2.49 10.24 1.53
CA LYS A 13 2.61 9.15 0.55
C LYS A 13 1.87 7.91 1.04
N ILE A 14 1.51 7.05 0.08
CA ILE A 14 0.70 5.86 0.33
C ILE A 14 1.36 4.57 -0.17
N TYR A 15 0.94 3.45 0.41
CA TYR A 15 1.19 2.12 -0.12
C TYR A 15 -0.14 1.36 -0.16
N VAL A 16 -0.44 0.74 -1.30
CA VAL A 16 -1.62 -0.13 -1.46
C VAL A 16 -1.12 -1.57 -1.47
N GLY A 17 -1.75 -2.41 -0.66
CA GLY A 17 -1.45 -3.83 -0.60
C GLY A 17 -2.70 -4.65 -0.35
N LYS A 18 -2.56 -5.97 -0.50
CA LYS A 18 -3.59 -6.95 -0.14
C LYS A 18 -3.21 -7.79 1.07
N ASP A 19 -4.22 -8.30 1.76
CA ASP A 19 -4.08 -9.32 2.81
C ASP A 19 -5.11 -10.43 2.57
N LEU A 20 -4.60 -11.64 2.33
CA LEU A 20 -5.41 -12.84 2.08
C LEU A 20 -5.71 -13.60 3.39
N THR A 21 -4.99 -13.29 4.46
CA THR A 21 -5.01 -13.99 5.75
C THR A 21 -5.97 -13.35 6.75
N GLY A 22 -6.24 -12.04 6.61
CA GLY A 22 -7.06 -11.28 7.56
C GLY A 22 -6.30 -10.89 8.84
N THR A 23 -4.97 -10.76 8.75
CA THR A 23 -4.10 -10.37 9.86
C THR A 23 -4.18 -8.87 10.10
N LEU A 24 -4.74 -8.45 11.25
CA LEU A 24 -4.93 -7.05 11.60
C LEU A 24 -3.63 -6.23 11.47
N THR A 25 -2.53 -6.77 11.99
CA THR A 25 -1.20 -6.14 12.06
C THR A 25 -0.36 -6.34 10.79
N TYR A 26 -0.93 -6.85 9.70
CA TYR A 26 -0.22 -6.92 8.43
C TYR A 26 -0.24 -5.54 7.75
N PHE A 27 0.91 -4.85 7.73
CA PHE A 27 1.09 -3.52 7.12
C PHE A 27 1.77 -3.57 5.74
N GLY A 28 1.84 -4.76 5.14
CA GLY A 28 2.37 -4.99 3.80
C GLY A 28 3.87 -5.19 3.71
N SER A 29 4.34 -5.30 2.47
CA SER A 29 5.72 -5.63 2.10
C SER A 29 6.39 -4.47 1.37
N VAL A 30 6.10 -3.24 1.79
CA VAL A 30 6.71 -2.03 1.24
C VAL A 30 8.24 -2.10 1.40
N ASN A 31 8.98 -1.61 0.41
CA ASN A 31 10.44 -1.53 0.50
C ASN A 31 10.81 -0.43 1.51
N SER A 32 11.35 -0.81 2.67
CA SER A 32 11.64 0.13 3.75
C SER A 32 12.65 1.20 3.35
N ALA A 33 13.65 0.87 2.53
CA ALA A 33 14.66 1.82 2.07
C ALA A 33 14.05 2.99 1.27
N LEU A 34 12.95 2.75 0.53
CA LEU A 34 12.24 3.82 -0.17
C LEU A 34 11.51 4.76 0.80
N VAL A 35 10.96 4.21 1.88
CA VAL A 35 10.26 4.98 2.90
C VAL A 35 11.28 5.78 3.71
N GLU A 36 12.32 5.12 4.21
CA GLU A 36 13.39 5.72 5.01
C GLU A 36 14.06 6.91 4.30
N ALA A 37 14.23 6.83 2.97
CA ALA A 37 14.82 7.91 2.16
C ALA A 37 14.02 9.23 2.19
N ASP A 38 12.73 9.20 2.55
CA ASP A 38 11.88 10.40 2.65
C ASP A 38 11.83 11.01 4.07
N PHE A 39 12.50 10.42 5.07
CA PHE A 39 12.42 10.86 6.47
C PHE A 39 13.77 11.03 7.14
N THR A 40 13.90 12.06 7.97
CA THR A 40 15.09 12.24 8.83
C THR A 40 15.12 11.21 9.96
N LEU A 41 16.29 11.00 10.57
CA LEU A 41 16.43 10.10 11.72
C LEU A 41 15.52 10.50 12.91
N GLU A 42 15.25 11.80 13.08
CA GLU A 42 14.35 12.29 14.12
C GLU A 42 12.90 11.88 13.84
N GLN A 43 12.43 12.05 12.60
CA GLN A 43 11.09 11.62 12.18
C GLN A 43 10.91 10.10 12.27
N GLN A 44 11.97 9.32 12.03
CA GLN A 44 11.92 7.87 12.15
C GLN A 44 11.78 7.37 13.60
N ARG A 45 12.19 8.17 14.60
CA ARG A 45 12.08 7.81 16.03
C ARG A 45 10.66 7.88 16.56
N ASP A 46 9.83 8.76 16.01
CA ASP A 46 8.41 8.88 16.32
C ASP A 46 7.60 8.79 15.02
N PHE A 47 7.20 7.56 14.69
CA PHE A 47 6.64 7.22 13.39
C PHE A 47 5.25 6.62 13.53
N THR A 48 4.25 7.34 13.02
CA THR A 48 2.88 6.84 12.94
C THR A 48 2.48 6.59 11.49
N ILE A 49 1.96 5.39 11.25
CA ILE A 49 1.33 5.03 9.97
C ILE A 49 -0.12 4.68 10.20
N ARG A 50 -0.95 4.86 9.16
CA ARG A 50 -2.37 4.54 9.23
C ARG A 50 -2.75 3.49 8.18
N LYS A 51 -3.30 2.36 8.63
CA LYS A 51 -3.94 1.35 7.78
C LYS A 51 -5.43 1.67 7.59
N GLN A 52 -5.91 1.62 6.36
CA GLN A 52 -7.33 1.73 6.01
C GLN A 52 -7.72 0.58 5.08
N ILE A 53 -8.85 -0.07 5.33
CA ILE A 53 -9.44 -1.02 4.38
C ILE A 53 -10.10 -0.22 3.26
N LEU A 54 -9.74 -0.51 2.00
CA LEU A 54 -10.34 0.08 0.80
C LEU A 54 -11.43 -0.83 0.23
N TRP A 55 -11.25 -2.14 0.36
CA TRP A 55 -12.16 -3.16 -0.15
C TRP A 55 -11.97 -4.46 0.63
N GLN A 56 -13.03 -5.26 0.76
CA GLN A 56 -12.98 -6.57 1.42
C GLN A 56 -13.97 -7.56 0.80
N SER A 57 -13.64 -8.84 0.85
CA SER A 57 -14.53 -9.93 0.44
C SER A 57 -14.23 -11.23 1.20
N ALA A 58 -15.27 -11.99 1.51
CA ALA A 58 -15.15 -13.33 2.06
C ALA A 58 -14.93 -14.39 0.97
N ASP A 59 -15.50 -14.18 -0.22
CA ASP A 59 -15.67 -15.20 -1.25
C ASP A 59 -14.82 -14.96 -2.51
N ALA A 60 -14.14 -13.82 -2.61
CA ALA A 60 -13.31 -13.52 -3.77
C ALA A 60 -12.16 -14.52 -3.93
N SER A 61 -11.89 -14.93 -5.16
CA SER A 61 -10.69 -15.66 -5.56
C SER A 61 -9.43 -14.80 -5.39
N ASP A 62 -8.26 -15.44 -5.31
CA ASP A 62 -6.99 -14.70 -5.21
C ASP A 62 -6.74 -13.85 -6.46
N THR A 63 -7.19 -14.30 -7.63
CA THR A 63 -7.12 -13.55 -8.90
C THR A 63 -7.90 -12.25 -8.81
N GLU A 64 -9.15 -12.27 -8.35
CA GLU A 64 -9.96 -11.06 -8.18
C GLU A 64 -9.31 -10.08 -7.17
N VAL A 65 -8.70 -10.60 -6.10
CA VAL A 65 -7.96 -9.75 -5.16
C VAL A 65 -6.74 -9.11 -5.82
N ASN A 66 -6.01 -9.84 -6.66
CA ASN A 66 -4.87 -9.30 -7.41
C ASN A 66 -5.31 -8.18 -8.37
N GLU A 67 -6.42 -8.39 -9.08
CA GLU A 67 -6.99 -7.38 -9.98
C GLU A 67 -7.45 -6.14 -9.22
N LYS A 68 -8.10 -6.32 -8.06
CA LYS A 68 -8.49 -5.22 -7.18
C LYS A 68 -7.30 -4.45 -6.64
N GLU A 69 -6.22 -5.12 -6.26
CA GLU A 69 -4.98 -4.48 -5.83
C GLU A 69 -4.43 -3.55 -6.94
N VAL A 70 -4.34 -4.06 -8.17
CA VAL A 70 -3.91 -3.28 -9.35
C VAL A 70 -4.84 -2.10 -9.64
N GLU A 71 -6.16 -2.32 -9.56
CA GLU A 71 -7.18 -1.28 -9.73
C GLU A 71 -6.95 -0.13 -8.74
N PHE A 72 -6.77 -0.45 -7.45
CA PHE A 72 -6.56 0.57 -6.41
C PHE A 72 -5.19 1.24 -6.50
N ILE A 73 -4.13 0.51 -6.86
CA ILE A 73 -2.80 1.11 -7.09
C ILE A 73 -2.89 2.18 -8.17
N ARG A 74 -3.53 1.87 -9.31
CA ARG A 74 -3.72 2.82 -10.42
C ARG A 74 -4.65 3.97 -10.05
N LYS A 75 -5.81 3.67 -9.48
CA LYS A 75 -6.83 4.66 -9.08
C LYS A 75 -6.28 5.71 -8.10
N LEU A 76 -5.42 5.28 -7.17
CA LEU A 76 -4.81 6.16 -6.18
C LEU A 76 -3.41 6.65 -6.58
N ARG A 77 -2.93 6.26 -7.77
CA ARG A 77 -1.59 6.58 -8.28
C ARG A 77 -0.47 6.17 -7.32
N ALA A 78 -0.69 5.12 -6.52
CA ALA A 78 0.25 4.68 -5.48
C ALA A 78 1.59 4.18 -6.04
N ASN A 79 1.65 3.92 -7.35
CA ASN A 79 2.85 3.54 -8.09
C ASN A 79 3.70 4.72 -8.56
N GLU A 80 3.20 5.95 -8.47
CA GLU A 80 3.98 7.14 -8.80
C GLU A 80 4.86 7.56 -7.62
N PRO A 81 6.19 7.74 -7.79
CA PRO A 81 7.09 8.03 -6.67
C PRO A 81 6.77 9.29 -5.86
N SER A 82 6.05 10.24 -6.45
CA SER A 82 5.57 11.47 -5.79
C SER A 82 4.33 11.23 -4.92
N VAL A 83 3.57 10.16 -5.16
CA VAL A 83 2.30 9.85 -4.50
C VAL A 83 2.42 8.63 -3.57
N GLY A 84 3.21 7.63 -3.95
CA GLY A 84 3.29 6.39 -3.18
C GLY A 84 4.54 5.55 -3.39
N TYR A 85 4.55 4.43 -2.68
CA TYR A 85 5.68 3.51 -2.58
C TYR A 85 5.49 2.20 -3.34
N ASN A 86 4.35 1.98 -3.99
CA ASN A 86 4.25 0.87 -4.94
C ASN A 86 5.22 1.14 -6.10
N ARG A 87 5.85 0.08 -6.61
CA ARG A 87 6.67 0.15 -7.84
C ARG A 87 6.07 -0.64 -8.99
N TRP A 88 5.04 -1.42 -8.70
CA TRP A 88 4.28 -2.19 -9.66
C TRP A 88 2.78 -1.89 -9.48
N PRO A 89 1.99 -1.84 -10.57
CA PRO A 89 2.44 -1.81 -11.97
C PRO A 89 3.30 -0.57 -12.25
N ALA A 90 4.24 -0.67 -13.20
CA ALA A 90 5.10 0.46 -13.55
C ALA A 90 4.26 1.67 -14.01
N SER A 91 4.56 2.85 -13.49
CA SER A 91 3.90 4.10 -13.90
C SER A 91 4.52 4.59 -15.21
N GLY A 92 4.08 4.08 -16.37
CA GLY A 92 4.68 4.52 -17.63
C GLY A 92 4.31 3.81 -18.92
N GLU A 93 3.51 2.75 -18.91
CA GLU A 93 3.06 2.10 -20.14
C GLU A 93 1.54 2.07 -20.19
N TRP A 94 0.98 2.85 -21.12
CA TRP A 94 -0.41 2.79 -21.56
C TRP A 94 -0.41 2.66 -23.09
#